data_AF-A0A5J6U8V0-F1
#
_entry.id   AF-A0A5J6U8V0-F1
#
_cell.length_a   1.000
_cell.length_b   1.000
_cell.length_c   1.000
_cell.angle_alpha   90.00
_cell.angle_beta   90.00
_cell.angle_gamma   90.00
#
_symmetry.space_group_name_H-M   'P 1'
#
loop_
_entity.id
_entity.type
_entity.pdbx_description
1 polymer ?
#
loop_
_entity_poly.entity_id
_entity_poly.type
_entity_poly.pdbx_seq_one_letter_code
_entity_poly.pdbx_strand_id
1 'polypeptide(L)'
;MVATYAVTVPDEESARAVAAFLVARGHTAVRVRPQGDAWTAVGLDEGPFPDGDEGWWRAVERRIVRTAAGEVGGRVGESLARPETARMLHLDGEAVADRTVEEARPARLGALAGAPARAPVPEIVHRLGEPERTGELGEPVVLDGLDGVDWASLTGAYGPADGVPEILRALAANDEGWDEASFEYFSEVVHQGTCYTCTAPTVPFLVRLARAPQLVSEYRRSVLFDLLYLAMLDPGPACGEDGGHAGPATLASRAVLGHLPEILARWPDAPPCERALLTVLAALSPDAAADRLPEFRAFRRDGVDGPSPALDLALALASRDEGAASGLTLDAAGWDEQVAERLDGDEPLRARHLGVLFHLARRELGSG
;
A
#
# COMPACT_ATOMS: atom_id res chain seq x y z
N MET A 1 -2.37 7.91 -23.41
CA MET A 1 -2.17 9.18 -22.66
C MET A 1 -0.68 9.47 -22.65
N VAL A 2 -0.25 10.70 -22.40
CA VAL A 2 1.18 11.06 -22.31
C VAL A 2 1.47 11.57 -20.91
N ALA A 3 2.71 11.36 -20.45
CA ALA A 3 3.15 11.78 -19.13
C ALA A 3 3.81 13.15 -19.22
N THR A 4 3.54 14.00 -18.24
CA THR A 4 4.27 15.26 -18.04
C THR A 4 4.93 15.23 -16.68
N TYR A 5 6.22 15.56 -16.65
CA TYR A 5 7.02 15.63 -15.42
C TYR A 5 7.37 17.09 -15.16
N ALA A 6 6.80 17.65 -14.10
CA ALA A 6 7.11 18.99 -13.61
C ALA A 6 8.07 18.88 -12.42
N VAL A 7 9.31 19.32 -12.60
CA VAL A 7 10.34 19.28 -11.57
C VAL A 7 10.56 20.69 -11.04
N THR A 8 10.13 20.95 -9.80
CA THR A 8 10.29 22.23 -9.11
C THR A 8 11.53 22.19 -8.23
N VAL A 9 12.44 23.15 -8.41
CA VAL A 9 13.76 23.27 -7.77
C VAL A 9 13.99 24.70 -7.25
N PRO A 10 14.95 24.93 -6.34
CA PRO A 10 15.13 26.24 -5.70
C PRO A 10 15.54 27.39 -6.64
N ASP A 11 16.31 27.10 -7.69
CA ASP A 11 16.93 28.12 -8.54
C ASP A 11 16.91 27.79 -10.05
N GLU A 12 17.19 28.81 -10.86
CA GLU A 12 17.17 28.72 -12.32
C GLU A 12 18.23 27.78 -12.89
N GLU A 13 19.44 27.77 -12.31
CA GLU A 13 20.55 26.96 -12.78
C GLU A 13 20.21 25.47 -12.67
N SER A 14 19.68 25.07 -11.52
CA SER A 14 19.18 23.73 -11.27
C SER A 14 18.03 23.37 -12.22
N ALA A 15 17.10 24.30 -12.49
CA ALA A 15 15.99 24.04 -13.40
C ALA A 15 16.47 23.84 -14.84
N ARG A 16 17.46 24.61 -15.29
CA ARG A 16 18.07 24.45 -16.62
C ARG A 16 18.88 23.15 -16.72
N ALA A 17 19.55 22.74 -15.64
CA ALA A 17 20.22 21.44 -15.58
C ALA A 17 19.23 20.27 -15.71
N VAL A 18 18.12 20.32 -14.96
CA VAL A 18 17.04 19.32 -15.07
C VAL A 18 16.42 19.34 -16.47
N ALA A 19 16.17 20.52 -17.06
CA ALA A 19 15.65 20.61 -18.41
C ALA A 19 16.59 19.97 -19.44
N ALA A 20 17.90 20.23 -19.35
CA ALA A 20 18.89 19.59 -20.21
C ALA A 20 18.89 18.06 -20.04
N PHE A 21 18.75 17.56 -18.81
CA PHE A 21 18.58 16.14 -18.52
C PHE A 21 17.32 15.56 -19.19
N LEU A 22 16.15 16.19 -19.07
CA LEU A 22 14.91 15.73 -19.70
C LEU A 22 15.03 15.73 -21.24
N VAL A 23 15.69 16.73 -21.83
CA VAL A 23 15.98 16.76 -23.28
C VAL A 23 16.86 15.59 -23.69
N ALA A 24 17.94 15.33 -22.96
CA ALA A 24 18.87 14.23 -23.23
C ALA A 24 18.18 12.86 -23.13
N ARG A 25 17.18 12.74 -22.27
CA ARG A 25 16.35 11.52 -22.12
C ARG A 25 15.29 11.35 -23.19
N GLY A 26 15.15 12.29 -24.12
CA GLY A 26 14.21 12.19 -25.24
C GLY A 26 12.80 12.68 -24.94
N HIS A 27 12.60 13.57 -23.96
CA HIS A 27 11.30 14.24 -23.78
C HIS A 27 11.03 15.15 -24.99
N THR A 28 9.84 15.07 -25.59
CA THR A 28 9.54 15.72 -26.88
C THR A 28 9.51 17.24 -26.77
N ALA A 29 8.91 17.75 -25.71
CA ALA A 29 8.91 19.17 -25.39
C ALA A 29 9.40 19.40 -23.96
N VAL A 30 10.29 20.37 -23.80
CA VAL A 30 10.83 20.78 -22.51
C VAL A 30 10.73 22.29 -22.36
N ARG A 31 10.21 22.73 -21.21
CA ARG A 31 10.05 24.15 -20.83
C ARG A 31 10.67 24.44 -19.48
N VAL A 32 11.10 25.68 -19.27
CA VAL A 32 11.57 26.19 -17.97
C VAL A 32 10.86 27.49 -17.64
N ARG A 33 10.45 27.66 -16.39
CA ARG A 33 9.82 28.90 -15.92
C ARG A 33 10.03 29.16 -14.43
N PRO A 34 9.96 30.43 -13.99
CA PRO A 34 9.82 30.75 -12.58
C PRO A 34 8.44 30.32 -12.04
N GLN A 35 8.39 29.95 -10.77
CA GLN A 35 7.18 29.58 -10.02
C GLN A 35 7.29 30.08 -8.57
N GLY A 36 6.80 31.30 -8.32
CA GLY A 36 7.01 31.97 -7.03
C GLY A 36 8.50 32.23 -6.80
N ASP A 37 9.02 31.78 -5.65
CA ASP A 37 10.44 31.87 -5.29
C ASP A 37 11.28 30.68 -5.80
N ALA A 38 10.67 29.79 -6.59
CA ALA A 38 11.30 28.59 -7.14
C ALA A 38 11.31 28.61 -8.68
N TRP A 39 11.93 27.61 -9.29
CA TRP A 39 11.91 27.38 -10.73
C TRP A 39 11.39 25.98 -11.04
N THR A 40 10.72 25.84 -12.19
CA THR A 40 10.17 24.56 -12.64
C THR A 40 10.64 24.25 -14.05
N ALA A 41 11.17 23.05 -14.23
CA ALA A 41 11.41 22.44 -15.53
C ALA A 41 10.30 21.42 -15.82
N VAL A 42 9.66 21.53 -16.99
CA VAL A 42 8.59 20.62 -17.39
C VAL A 42 9.01 19.85 -18.64
N GLY A 43 8.93 18.52 -18.59
CA GLY A 43 9.18 17.63 -19.73
C GLY A 43 7.94 16.83 -20.12
N LEU A 44 7.64 16.77 -21.41
CA LEU A 44 6.58 15.94 -21.99
C LEU A 44 7.18 14.64 -22.53
N ASP A 45 6.71 13.50 -22.01
CA ASP A 45 7.09 12.16 -22.44
C ASP A 45 5.98 11.52 -23.28
N GLU A 46 6.18 11.54 -24.59
CA GLU A 46 5.29 10.91 -25.58
C GLU A 46 5.83 9.56 -26.07
N GLY A 47 6.88 9.02 -25.43
CA GLY A 47 7.60 7.85 -25.90
C GLY A 47 8.52 8.14 -27.10
N PRO A 48 8.80 7.16 -27.97
CA PRO A 48 8.33 5.77 -27.92
C PRO A 48 8.98 4.97 -26.78
N PHE A 49 8.32 3.90 -26.36
CA PHE A 49 8.83 2.97 -25.36
C PHE A 49 9.47 1.72 -26.01
N PRO A 50 10.38 1.01 -25.30
CA PRO A 50 11.04 -0.18 -25.83
C PRO A 50 10.10 -1.31 -26.28
N ASP A 51 8.96 -1.47 -25.59
CA ASP A 51 7.91 -2.43 -25.92
C ASP A 51 6.51 -1.86 -25.62
N GLY A 52 5.49 -2.71 -25.68
CA GLY A 52 4.09 -2.33 -25.47
C GLY A 52 3.69 -2.03 -24.02
N ASP A 53 4.56 -2.26 -23.04
CA ASP A 53 4.27 -2.04 -21.62
C ASP A 53 4.53 -0.58 -21.22
N GLU A 54 3.75 0.35 -21.79
CA GLU A 54 3.93 1.78 -21.54
C GLU A 54 3.82 2.14 -20.05
N GLY A 55 3.02 1.39 -19.28
CA GLY A 55 2.86 1.60 -17.85
C GLY A 55 4.15 1.35 -17.09
N TRP A 56 4.81 0.22 -17.38
CA TRP A 56 6.12 -0.11 -16.80
C TRP A 56 7.18 0.94 -17.14
N TRP A 57 7.31 1.30 -18.43
CA TRP A 57 8.35 2.24 -18.85
C TRP A 57 8.13 3.66 -18.34
N ARG A 58 6.88 4.09 -18.15
CA ARG A 58 6.58 5.35 -17.45
C ARG A 58 6.99 5.29 -15.98
N ALA A 59 6.73 4.17 -15.29
CA ALA A 59 7.19 4.02 -13.91
C ALA A 59 8.72 4.04 -13.80
N VAL A 60 9.43 3.39 -14.73
CA VAL A 60 10.89 3.47 -14.85
C VAL A 60 11.35 4.91 -15.04
N GLU A 61 10.76 5.65 -15.99
CA GLU A 61 11.11 7.05 -16.24
C GLU A 61 10.87 7.92 -15.00
N ARG A 62 9.72 7.75 -14.36
CA ARG A 62 9.33 8.49 -13.16
C ARG A 62 10.34 8.34 -12.03
N ARG A 63 10.81 7.13 -11.76
CA ARG A 63 11.86 6.88 -10.75
C ARG A 63 13.14 7.61 -11.11
N ILE A 64 13.59 7.50 -12.36
CA ILE A 64 14.81 8.16 -12.83
C ILE A 64 14.71 9.69 -12.71
N VAL A 65 13.56 10.28 -13.08
CA VAL A 65 13.32 11.72 -12.95
C VAL A 65 13.25 12.14 -11.48
N ARG A 66 12.62 11.34 -10.60
CA ARG A 66 12.59 11.60 -9.15
C ARG A 66 14.00 11.58 -8.53
N THR A 67 14.82 10.60 -8.87
CA THR A 67 16.21 10.52 -8.40
C THR A 67 17.01 11.75 -8.84
N ALA A 68 16.96 12.10 -10.13
CA ALA A 68 17.66 13.27 -10.66
C ALA A 68 17.16 14.57 -10.04
N ALA A 69 15.85 14.70 -9.77
CA ALA A 69 15.30 15.84 -9.05
C ALA A 69 15.80 15.91 -7.61
N GLY A 70 15.85 14.78 -6.90
CA GLY A 70 16.32 14.70 -5.52
C GLY A 70 17.77 15.15 -5.35
N GLU A 71 18.65 14.84 -6.32
CA GLU A 71 20.06 15.27 -6.32
C GLU A 71 20.25 16.79 -6.31
N VAL A 72 19.25 17.54 -6.80
CA VAL A 72 19.23 19.01 -6.82
C VAL A 72 18.21 19.60 -5.84
N GLY A 73 17.74 18.82 -4.88
CA GLY A 73 16.75 19.27 -3.87
C GLY A 73 15.37 19.60 -4.47
N GLY A 74 15.04 19.02 -5.63
CA GLY A 74 13.80 19.23 -6.36
C GLY A 74 12.68 18.28 -5.98
N ARG A 75 11.44 18.67 -6.32
CA ARG A 75 10.23 17.85 -6.19
C ARG A 75 9.60 17.62 -7.55
N VAL A 76 9.08 16.42 -7.78
CA VAL A 76 8.47 16.03 -9.06
C VAL A 76 6.96 15.91 -8.91
N GLY A 77 6.22 16.62 -9.77
CA GLY A 77 4.81 16.38 -10.06
C GLY A 77 4.67 15.62 -11.38
N GLU A 78 3.84 14.59 -11.41
CA GLU A 78 3.48 13.86 -12.63
C GLU A 78 2.01 14.12 -12.97
N SER A 79 1.72 14.27 -14.27
CA SER A 79 0.35 14.27 -14.77
C SER A 79 0.21 13.42 -16.03
N LEU A 80 -0.95 12.76 -16.17
CA LEU A 80 -1.34 12.01 -17.36
C LEU A 80 -2.50 12.72 -18.05
N ALA A 81 -2.31 13.03 -19.33
CA ALA A 81 -3.35 13.66 -20.13
C ALA A 81 -3.30 13.18 -21.58
N ARG A 82 -4.27 13.59 -22.39
CA ARG A 82 -4.17 13.48 -23.85
C ARG A 82 -3.06 14.43 -24.35
N PRO A 83 -2.33 14.10 -25.44
CA PRO A 83 -1.21 14.92 -25.92
C PRO A 83 -1.54 16.41 -26.06
N GLU A 84 -2.65 16.73 -26.71
CA GLU A 84 -3.09 18.12 -26.91
C GLU A 84 -3.40 18.82 -25.58
N THR A 85 -4.06 18.12 -24.66
CA THR A 85 -4.36 18.63 -23.31
C THR A 85 -3.09 18.87 -22.51
N ALA A 86 -2.12 17.94 -22.56
CA ALA A 86 -0.84 18.09 -21.87
C ALA A 86 -0.07 19.31 -22.39
N ARG A 87 -0.01 19.48 -23.71
CA ARG A 87 0.65 20.63 -24.35
C ARG A 87 -0.03 21.95 -23.99
N MET A 88 -1.35 21.96 -23.91
CA MET A 88 -2.11 23.16 -23.55
C MET A 88 -1.98 23.54 -22.07
N LEU A 89 -2.02 22.55 -21.16
CA LEU A 89 -2.13 22.82 -19.72
C LEU A 89 -0.80 22.84 -18.98
N HIS A 90 0.22 22.15 -19.47
CA HIS A 90 1.45 21.89 -18.69
C HIS A 90 2.72 22.44 -19.32
N LEU A 91 2.70 22.81 -20.61
CA LEU A 91 3.88 23.35 -21.30
C LEU A 91 3.79 24.88 -21.43
N ASP A 92 4.07 25.56 -20.32
CA ASP A 92 4.26 27.00 -20.25
C ASP A 92 5.72 27.36 -19.93
N GLY A 93 6.16 28.56 -20.32
CA GLY A 93 7.53 29.05 -20.08
C GLY A 93 8.43 29.09 -21.31
N GLU A 94 9.73 29.29 -21.05
CA GLU A 94 10.77 29.35 -22.08
C GLU A 94 10.99 27.97 -22.71
N ALA A 95 11.05 27.90 -24.03
CA ALA A 95 11.30 26.67 -24.77
C ALA A 95 12.77 26.26 -24.73
N VAL A 96 13.07 25.12 -24.11
CA VAL A 96 14.41 24.49 -24.14
C VAL A 96 14.50 23.47 -25.28
N ALA A 97 13.44 22.71 -25.52
CA ALA A 97 13.32 21.83 -26.69
C ALA A 97 11.86 21.69 -27.14
N ASP A 98 11.65 21.55 -28.44
CA ASP A 98 10.35 21.22 -29.05
C ASP A 98 10.63 20.35 -30.27
N ARG A 99 10.39 19.05 -30.14
CA ARG A 99 10.76 18.01 -31.09
C ARG A 99 9.55 17.12 -31.36
N THR A 100 9.50 16.59 -32.58
CA THR A 100 8.60 15.48 -32.90
C THR A 100 9.05 14.20 -32.18
N VAL A 101 8.13 13.25 -32.03
CA VAL A 101 8.42 11.91 -31.47
C VAL A 101 9.56 11.22 -32.25
N GLU A 102 9.58 11.40 -33.57
CA GLU A 102 10.60 10.80 -34.45
C GLU A 102 11.99 11.41 -34.28
N GLU A 103 12.08 12.71 -34.02
CA GLU A 103 13.35 13.37 -33.70
C GLU A 103 13.87 12.97 -32.30
N ALA A 104 12.96 12.77 -31.33
CA ALA A 104 13.31 12.39 -29.97
C ALA A 104 13.60 10.88 -29.80
N ARG A 105 13.08 10.04 -30.71
CA ARG A 105 13.12 8.56 -30.64
C ARG A 105 14.49 7.97 -30.33
N PRO A 106 15.60 8.33 -31.00
CA PRO A 106 16.91 7.74 -30.69
C PRO A 106 17.36 8.02 -29.25
N ALA A 107 17.14 9.24 -28.77
CA ALA A 107 17.46 9.63 -27.41
C ALA A 107 16.56 8.92 -26.39
N ARG A 108 15.25 8.83 -26.67
CA ARG A 108 14.28 8.16 -25.79
C ARG A 108 14.60 6.67 -25.61
N LEU A 109 14.75 5.94 -26.72
CA LEU A 109 15.06 4.52 -26.67
C LEU A 109 16.45 4.26 -26.09
N GLY A 110 17.44 5.11 -26.40
CA GLY A 110 18.77 5.04 -25.80
C GLY A 110 18.76 5.24 -24.28
N ALA A 111 17.96 6.18 -23.79
CA ALA A 111 17.83 6.48 -22.36
C ALA A 111 17.12 5.37 -21.56
N LEU A 112 16.27 4.57 -22.21
CA LEU A 112 15.56 3.45 -21.58
C LEU A 112 16.26 2.10 -21.78
N ALA A 113 17.17 1.98 -22.75
CA ALA A 113 17.85 0.71 -23.06
C ALA A 113 18.68 0.12 -21.90
N GLY A 114 19.11 0.95 -20.96
CA GLY A 114 19.84 0.51 -19.76
C GLY A 114 18.95 -0.02 -18.63
N ALA A 115 17.63 0.19 -18.71
CA ALA A 115 16.70 -0.29 -17.70
C ALA A 115 16.08 -1.63 -18.11
N PRO A 116 15.87 -2.57 -17.16
CA PRO A 116 15.27 -3.86 -17.46
C PRO A 116 13.80 -3.71 -17.85
N ALA A 117 13.37 -4.53 -18.82
CA ALA A 117 11.94 -4.75 -19.08
C ALA A 117 11.28 -5.43 -17.88
N ARG A 118 9.95 -5.33 -17.80
CA ARG A 118 9.17 -5.96 -16.72
C ARG A 118 9.43 -7.47 -16.71
N ALA A 119 9.78 -8.00 -15.54
CA ALA A 119 9.85 -9.44 -15.33
C ALA A 119 8.44 -10.07 -15.44
N PRO A 120 8.33 -11.38 -15.75
CA PRO A 120 7.04 -12.05 -15.79
C PRO A 120 6.32 -11.93 -14.44
N VAL A 121 5.08 -11.45 -14.46
CA VAL A 121 4.23 -11.38 -13.27
C VAL A 121 3.91 -12.82 -12.83
N PRO A 122 4.14 -13.18 -11.55
CA PRO A 122 3.79 -14.50 -11.04
C PRO A 122 2.30 -14.80 -11.24
N GLU A 123 1.99 -15.98 -11.78
CA GLU A 123 0.61 -16.44 -11.86
C GLU A 123 0.19 -17.00 -10.49
N ILE A 124 -0.70 -16.27 -9.82
CA ILE A 124 -1.11 -16.58 -8.45
C ILE A 124 -2.36 -17.45 -8.51
N VAL A 125 -2.18 -18.76 -8.33
CA VAL A 125 -3.24 -19.77 -8.49
C VAL A 125 -3.55 -20.48 -7.17
N HIS A 126 -3.12 -19.92 -6.02
CA HIS A 126 -3.29 -20.59 -4.75
C HIS A 126 -4.78 -20.74 -4.40
N ARG A 127 -5.25 -22.00 -4.38
CA ARG A 127 -6.65 -22.39 -4.09
C ARG A 127 -6.90 -22.40 -2.59
N LEU A 128 -6.76 -21.25 -1.93
CA LEU A 128 -6.94 -21.09 -0.48
C LEU A 128 -8.39 -21.34 -0.01
N GLY A 129 -9.28 -21.74 -0.92
CA GLY A 129 -10.72 -21.88 -0.73
C GLY A 129 -11.37 -20.50 -0.74
N GLU A 130 -12.37 -20.31 -1.59
CA GLU A 130 -13.36 -19.26 -1.29
C GLU A 130 -14.11 -19.73 -0.05
N PRO A 131 -14.34 -18.87 0.96
CA PRO A 131 -15.29 -19.19 1.99
C PRO A 131 -16.61 -19.40 1.26
N GLU A 132 -17.08 -20.65 1.15
CA GLU A 132 -18.42 -20.87 0.62
C GLU A 132 -19.38 -19.99 1.43
N ARG A 133 -20.19 -19.16 0.75
CA ARG A 133 -21.42 -18.57 1.32
C ARG A 133 -22.46 -19.67 1.54
N THR A 134 -22.07 -20.78 2.14
CA THR A 134 -22.93 -21.92 2.43
C THR A 134 -23.11 -22.02 3.94
N GLY A 135 -24.22 -21.44 4.40
CA GLY A 135 -24.63 -21.44 5.79
C GLY A 135 -25.70 -20.38 5.99
N GLU A 136 -26.74 -20.70 6.75
CA GLU A 136 -27.69 -19.68 7.23
C GLU A 136 -26.91 -18.57 7.95
N LEU A 137 -27.37 -17.32 7.84
CA LEU A 137 -26.84 -16.16 8.57
C LEU A 137 -26.39 -16.57 9.98
N GLY A 138 -25.19 -16.14 10.38
CA GLY A 138 -24.54 -16.72 11.55
C GLY A 138 -25.09 -16.21 12.87
N GLU A 139 -24.78 -16.91 13.95
CA GLU A 139 -25.13 -16.47 15.30
C GLU A 139 -24.41 -15.15 15.62
N PRO A 140 -25.11 -14.16 16.23
CA PRO A 140 -24.48 -12.91 16.62
C PRO A 140 -23.30 -13.09 17.57
N VAL A 141 -22.35 -12.17 17.49
CA VAL A 141 -21.19 -12.11 18.40
C VAL A 141 -21.48 -11.12 19.51
N VAL A 142 -21.30 -11.53 20.77
CA VAL A 142 -21.48 -10.62 21.92
C VAL A 142 -20.25 -9.71 22.06
N LEU A 143 -20.46 -8.39 22.08
CA LEU A 143 -19.42 -7.38 22.24
C LEU A 143 -19.37 -6.81 23.66
N ASP A 144 -18.94 -7.61 24.63
CA ASP A 144 -18.84 -7.17 26.02
C ASP A 144 -17.98 -5.91 26.20
N GLY A 145 -18.48 -4.97 26.99
CA GLY A 145 -17.82 -3.70 27.30
C GLY A 145 -18.02 -2.60 26.25
N LEU A 146 -18.80 -2.85 25.18
CA LEU A 146 -19.05 -1.86 24.12
C LEU A 146 -19.68 -0.57 24.66
N ASP A 147 -20.68 -0.69 25.52
CA ASP A 147 -21.37 0.44 26.16
C ASP A 147 -20.56 1.09 27.29
N GLY A 148 -19.40 0.51 27.63
CA GLY A 148 -18.50 1.02 28.68
C GLY A 148 -17.49 2.06 28.18
N VAL A 149 -17.37 2.24 26.86
CA VAL A 149 -16.51 3.25 26.25
C VAL A 149 -17.29 4.56 26.12
N ASP A 150 -16.69 5.68 26.50
CA ASP A 150 -17.29 7.01 26.36
C ASP A 150 -17.17 7.51 24.91
N TRP A 151 -17.95 6.92 24.01
CA TRP A 151 -17.93 7.21 22.57
C TRP A 151 -18.21 8.68 22.25
N ALA A 152 -19.05 9.34 23.05
CA ALA A 152 -19.39 10.77 22.92
C ALA A 152 -18.18 11.69 23.11
N SER A 153 -17.19 11.26 23.89
CA SER A 153 -15.93 11.99 24.09
C SER A 153 -14.93 11.83 22.93
N LEU A 154 -15.17 10.86 22.06
CA LEU A 154 -14.31 10.52 20.93
C LEU A 154 -14.85 11.16 19.64
N THR A 155 -13.99 11.27 18.64
CA THR A 155 -14.35 11.81 17.33
C THR A 155 -14.19 10.75 16.25
N GLY A 156 -15.12 10.76 15.29
CA GLY A 156 -15.01 10.13 13.98
C GLY A 156 -14.92 11.21 12.87
N ALA A 157 -15.09 10.80 11.63
CA ALA A 157 -14.94 11.67 10.46
C ALA A 157 -15.91 12.85 10.42
N TYR A 158 -17.10 12.69 11.00
CA TYR A 158 -18.19 13.65 10.92
C TYR A 158 -18.53 14.33 12.25
N GLY A 159 -17.73 14.13 13.30
CA GLY A 159 -17.95 14.73 14.62
C GLY A 159 -17.85 13.72 15.76
N PRO A 160 -18.66 13.86 16.83
CA PRO A 160 -18.73 12.89 17.93
C PRO A 160 -19.00 11.47 17.43
N ALA A 161 -18.36 10.47 18.04
CA ALA A 161 -18.41 9.08 17.62
C ALA A 161 -19.59 8.29 18.23
N ASP A 162 -20.71 8.96 18.52
CA ASP A 162 -21.87 8.38 19.21
C ASP A 162 -22.52 7.21 18.45
N GLY A 163 -22.33 7.13 17.12
CA GLY A 163 -22.89 6.06 16.26
C GLY A 163 -21.99 4.84 16.08
N VAL A 164 -20.73 4.90 16.55
CA VAL A 164 -19.79 3.78 16.44
C VAL A 164 -20.28 2.49 17.12
N PRO A 165 -20.95 2.52 18.29
CA PRO A 165 -21.52 1.32 18.89
C PRO A 165 -22.50 0.59 17.98
N GLU A 166 -23.35 1.31 17.26
CA GLU A 166 -24.34 0.76 16.35
C GLU A 166 -23.66 0.09 15.15
N ILE A 167 -22.63 0.71 14.58
CA ILE A 167 -21.81 0.13 13.50
C ILE A 167 -21.18 -1.19 13.97
N LEU A 168 -20.58 -1.22 15.17
CA LEU A 168 -19.95 -2.42 15.71
C LEU A 168 -20.97 -3.53 16.02
N ARG A 169 -22.17 -3.18 16.48
CA ARG A 169 -23.27 -4.15 16.67
C ARG A 169 -23.78 -4.70 15.34
N ALA A 170 -23.83 -3.88 14.29
CA ALA A 170 -24.24 -4.31 12.95
C ALA A 170 -23.23 -5.32 12.36
N LEU A 171 -21.92 -5.07 12.50
CA LEU A 171 -20.91 -6.09 12.17
C LEU A 171 -21.10 -7.36 13.02
N ALA A 172 -21.32 -7.21 14.32
CA ALA A 172 -21.51 -8.34 15.23
C ALA A 172 -22.80 -9.12 15.02
N ALA A 173 -23.79 -8.58 14.29
CA ALA A 173 -25.03 -9.26 13.95
C ALA A 173 -24.77 -10.50 13.06
N ASN A 174 -23.63 -10.54 12.35
CA ASN A 174 -23.18 -11.68 11.56
C ASN A 174 -24.22 -12.08 10.49
N ASP A 175 -24.84 -11.07 9.88
CA ASP A 175 -25.94 -11.21 8.93
C ASP A 175 -25.67 -10.43 7.61
N GLU A 176 -26.70 -10.31 6.75
CA GLU A 176 -26.60 -9.70 5.43
C GLU A 176 -26.28 -8.20 5.45
N GLY A 177 -26.41 -7.54 6.61
CA GLY A 177 -26.04 -6.14 6.82
C GLY A 177 -24.53 -5.91 6.93
N TRP A 178 -23.71 -6.96 6.89
CA TRP A 178 -22.26 -6.86 7.06
C TRP A 178 -21.60 -5.85 6.11
N ASP A 179 -21.93 -5.90 4.82
CA ASP A 179 -21.27 -5.05 3.82
C ASP A 179 -21.59 -3.56 4.04
N GLU A 180 -22.82 -3.24 4.45
CA GLU A 180 -23.24 -1.88 4.83
C GLU A 180 -22.54 -1.43 6.10
N ALA A 181 -22.51 -2.26 7.14
CA ALA A 181 -21.83 -1.96 8.40
C ALA A 181 -20.31 -1.78 8.22
N SER A 182 -19.69 -2.59 7.36
CA SER A 182 -18.27 -2.47 7.00
C SER A 182 -18.01 -1.16 6.25
N PHE A 183 -18.87 -0.80 5.30
CA PHE A 183 -18.79 0.49 4.62
C PHE A 183 -18.94 1.67 5.59
N GLU A 184 -19.90 1.63 6.50
CA GLU A 184 -20.10 2.66 7.53
C GLU A 184 -18.88 2.78 8.44
N TYR A 185 -18.28 1.66 8.85
CA TYR A 185 -17.04 1.64 9.62
C TYR A 185 -15.92 2.43 8.90
N PHE A 186 -15.70 2.19 7.60
CA PHE A 186 -14.72 2.91 6.77
C PHE A 186 -15.21 4.25 6.21
N SER A 187 -16.39 4.71 6.63
CA SER A 187 -16.89 6.06 6.36
C SER A 187 -16.71 6.94 7.59
N GLU A 188 -16.98 6.41 8.79
CA GLU A 188 -17.00 7.14 10.06
C GLU A 188 -15.73 6.94 10.90
N VAL A 189 -15.30 5.69 11.12
CA VAL A 189 -14.22 5.34 12.05
C VAL A 189 -12.84 5.55 11.42
N VAL A 190 -12.71 5.25 10.14
CA VAL A 190 -11.51 5.53 9.34
C VAL A 190 -11.97 6.10 8.01
N HIS A 191 -11.66 7.35 7.70
CA HIS A 191 -12.14 8.01 6.49
C HIS A 191 -10.98 8.34 5.54
N GLN A 192 -11.00 7.75 4.35
CA GLN A 192 -9.96 7.97 3.32
C GLN A 192 -8.53 7.78 3.85
N GLY A 193 -8.34 6.76 4.69
CA GLY A 193 -7.06 6.45 5.34
C GLY A 193 -6.72 7.31 6.57
N THR A 194 -7.61 8.22 6.99
CA THR A 194 -7.44 9.00 8.21
C THR A 194 -8.10 8.31 9.39
N CYS A 195 -7.33 8.01 10.43
CA CYS A 195 -7.83 7.56 11.72
C CYS A 195 -8.26 8.74 12.60
N TYR A 196 -9.24 8.48 13.47
CA TYR A 196 -9.75 9.44 14.46
C TYR A 196 -9.65 8.85 15.87
N THR A 197 -9.97 9.64 16.91
CA THR A 197 -9.78 9.17 18.30
C THR A 197 -10.65 7.96 18.64
N CYS A 198 -11.74 7.70 17.89
CA CYS A 198 -12.53 6.48 18.01
C CYS A 198 -11.90 5.23 17.38
N THR A 199 -10.92 5.35 16.48
CA THR A 199 -10.37 4.18 15.75
C THR A 199 -9.65 3.18 16.64
N ALA A 200 -8.78 3.63 17.55
CA ALA A 200 -8.08 2.68 18.43
C ALA A 200 -9.05 1.95 19.40
N PRO A 201 -10.05 2.64 19.99
CA PRO A 201 -11.09 2.00 20.80
C PRO A 201 -11.94 0.92 20.11
N THR A 202 -12.07 0.91 18.77
CA THR A 202 -12.81 -0.16 18.07
C THR A 202 -12.01 -1.46 17.96
N VAL A 203 -10.67 -1.40 18.00
CA VAL A 203 -9.78 -2.55 17.74
C VAL A 203 -10.07 -3.76 18.64
N PRO A 204 -10.26 -3.63 19.97
CA PRO A 204 -10.58 -4.80 20.81
C PRO A 204 -11.88 -5.52 20.39
N PHE A 205 -12.85 -4.79 19.84
CA PHE A 205 -14.10 -5.37 19.36
C PHE A 205 -13.92 -6.09 18.02
N LEU A 206 -13.14 -5.52 17.09
CA LEU A 206 -12.74 -6.21 15.86
C LEU A 206 -11.94 -7.48 16.17
N VAL A 207 -11.03 -7.45 17.14
CA VAL A 207 -10.31 -8.65 17.61
C VAL A 207 -11.28 -9.71 18.14
N ARG A 208 -12.31 -9.30 18.88
CA ARG A 208 -13.34 -10.22 19.37
C ARG A 208 -14.12 -10.87 18.22
N LEU A 209 -14.49 -10.10 17.20
CA LEU A 209 -15.10 -10.63 15.96
C LEU A 209 -14.16 -11.63 15.27
N ALA A 210 -12.89 -11.26 15.06
CA ALA A 210 -11.88 -12.12 14.42
C ALA A 210 -11.71 -13.47 15.16
N ARG A 211 -11.88 -13.48 16.48
CA ARG A 211 -11.73 -14.67 17.32
C ARG A 211 -13.02 -15.46 17.52
N ALA A 212 -14.19 -14.88 17.24
CA ALA A 212 -15.46 -15.54 17.45
C ALA A 212 -15.57 -16.79 16.55
N PRO A 213 -15.82 -18.00 17.10
CA PRO A 213 -15.97 -19.21 16.29
C PRO A 213 -17.22 -19.17 15.40
N GLN A 214 -18.28 -18.49 15.83
CA GLN A 214 -19.56 -18.41 15.10
C GLN A 214 -19.57 -17.40 13.94
N LEU A 215 -18.60 -16.47 13.87
CA LEU A 215 -18.52 -15.52 12.75
C LEU A 215 -18.36 -16.27 11.43
N VAL A 216 -19.05 -15.89 10.36
CA VAL A 216 -18.85 -16.56 9.07
C VAL A 216 -17.42 -16.29 8.55
N SER A 217 -16.86 -17.27 7.84
CA SER A 217 -15.45 -17.24 7.39
C SER A 217 -15.15 -16.02 6.50
N GLU A 218 -16.08 -15.64 5.63
CA GLU A 218 -15.96 -14.44 4.77
C GLU A 218 -15.80 -13.15 5.60
N TYR A 219 -16.70 -12.92 6.56
CA TYR A 219 -16.67 -11.74 7.43
C TYR A 219 -15.43 -11.73 8.31
N ARG A 220 -15.03 -12.88 8.83
CA ARG A 220 -13.78 -12.99 9.59
C ARG A 220 -12.56 -12.65 8.76
N ARG A 221 -12.51 -13.12 7.51
CA ARG A 221 -11.45 -12.78 6.56
C ARG A 221 -11.39 -11.27 6.35
N SER A 222 -12.53 -10.61 6.18
CA SER A 222 -12.62 -9.14 6.15
C SER A 222 -12.00 -8.53 7.40
N VAL A 223 -12.44 -8.92 8.59
CA VAL A 223 -11.92 -8.35 9.86
C VAL A 223 -10.41 -8.57 10.02
N LEU A 224 -9.87 -9.74 9.66
CA LEU A 224 -8.44 -9.99 9.72
C LEU A 224 -7.67 -9.06 8.76
N PHE A 225 -8.22 -8.79 7.59
CA PHE A 225 -7.66 -7.84 6.63
C PHE A 225 -7.80 -6.39 7.13
N ASP A 226 -8.92 -6.04 7.76
CA ASP A 226 -9.17 -4.72 8.35
C ASP A 226 -8.19 -4.44 9.49
N LEU A 227 -7.92 -5.43 10.35
CA LEU A 227 -6.90 -5.34 11.40
C LEU A 227 -5.50 -5.13 10.81
N LEU A 228 -5.16 -5.83 9.72
CA LEU A 228 -3.91 -5.60 8.99
C LEU A 228 -3.86 -4.17 8.43
N TYR A 229 -4.93 -3.70 7.79
CA TYR A 229 -5.01 -2.35 7.24
C TYR A 229 -4.84 -1.28 8.33
N LEU A 230 -5.53 -1.40 9.47
CA LEU A 230 -5.40 -0.50 10.61
C LEU A 230 -3.96 -0.44 11.15
N ALA A 231 -3.27 -1.58 11.22
CA ALA A 231 -1.86 -1.63 11.61
C ALA A 231 -0.91 -0.97 10.60
N MET A 232 -1.31 -0.95 9.33
CA MET A 232 -0.51 -0.41 8.22
C MET A 232 -0.79 1.06 7.90
N LEU A 233 -1.82 1.67 8.50
CA LEU A 233 -2.04 3.13 8.42
C LEU A 233 -0.93 3.92 9.11
N ASP A 234 -0.28 3.32 10.11
CA ASP A 234 1.01 3.77 10.66
C ASP A 234 1.81 2.54 11.13
N PRO A 235 2.80 2.08 10.33
CA PRO A 235 3.60 0.90 10.66
C PRO A 235 4.74 1.18 11.65
N GLY A 236 4.93 2.43 12.10
CA GLY A 236 6.01 2.82 13.03
C GLY A 236 6.09 1.92 14.28
N PRO A 237 4.98 1.63 14.97
CA PRO A 237 4.95 0.69 16.09
C PRO A 237 5.48 -0.71 15.75
N ALA A 238 5.18 -1.25 14.57
CA ALA A 238 5.68 -2.56 14.12
C ALA A 238 7.18 -2.53 13.75
N CYS A 239 7.75 -1.33 13.62
CA CYS A 239 9.16 -1.08 13.38
C CYS A 239 9.97 -0.79 14.66
N GLY A 240 9.32 -0.78 15.83
CA GLY A 240 9.96 -0.47 17.11
C GLY A 240 10.08 1.03 17.41
N GLU A 241 9.25 1.86 16.77
CA GLU A 241 9.19 3.30 17.04
C GLU A 241 8.33 3.60 18.28
N ASP A 242 8.99 3.79 19.43
CA ASP A 242 8.32 3.97 20.72
C ASP A 242 8.08 5.45 21.09
N GLY A 243 8.61 6.42 20.34
CA GLY A 243 8.74 7.81 20.80
C GLY A 243 8.06 8.86 19.92
N GLY A 244 6.90 9.37 20.33
CA GLY A 244 6.24 10.53 19.70
C GLY A 244 4.84 10.80 20.25
N HIS A 245 4.26 11.98 19.94
CA HIS A 245 2.83 12.23 20.17
C HIS A 245 2.05 11.28 19.25
N ALA A 246 1.46 10.24 19.83
CA ALA A 246 0.82 9.18 19.07
C ALA A 246 -0.47 9.70 18.46
N GLY A 247 -0.47 9.91 17.14
CA GLY A 247 -1.68 10.21 16.40
C GLY A 247 -2.66 9.01 16.46
N PRO A 248 -3.93 9.22 16.07
CA PRO A 248 -4.91 8.14 16.03
C PRO A 248 -4.46 6.87 15.29
N ALA A 249 -3.74 7.00 14.17
CA ALA A 249 -3.22 5.87 13.41
C ALA A 249 -2.18 5.05 14.20
N THR A 250 -1.23 5.73 14.86
CA THR A 250 -0.24 5.09 15.74
C THR A 250 -0.92 4.32 16.87
N LEU A 251 -1.98 4.89 17.47
CA LEU A 251 -2.73 4.25 18.54
C LEU A 251 -3.50 3.01 18.06
N ALA A 252 -4.11 3.08 16.87
CA ALA A 252 -4.79 1.94 16.27
C ALA A 252 -3.80 0.82 15.95
N SER A 253 -2.64 1.14 15.37
CA SER A 253 -1.57 0.18 15.09
C SER A 253 -1.06 -0.50 16.36
N ARG A 254 -0.80 0.27 17.42
CA ARG A 254 -0.43 -0.29 18.73
C ARG A 254 -1.51 -1.20 19.32
N ALA A 255 -2.79 -0.83 19.20
CA ALA A 255 -3.89 -1.65 19.67
C ALA A 255 -3.94 -3.00 18.93
N VAL A 256 -3.74 -3.02 17.61
CA VAL A 256 -3.68 -4.27 16.83
C VAL A 256 -2.49 -5.13 17.26
N LEU A 257 -1.29 -4.54 17.37
CA LEU A 257 -0.08 -5.23 17.81
C LEU A 257 -0.22 -5.83 19.23
N GLY A 258 -0.86 -5.10 20.14
CA GLY A 258 -1.12 -5.54 21.51
C GLY A 258 -2.00 -6.80 21.59
N HIS A 259 -2.92 -6.98 20.63
CA HIS A 259 -3.78 -8.15 20.53
C HIS A 259 -3.27 -9.23 19.58
N LEU A 260 -2.11 -9.03 18.93
CA LEU A 260 -1.62 -9.96 17.92
C LEU A 260 -1.46 -11.41 18.43
N PRO A 261 -0.94 -11.67 19.66
CA PRO A 261 -0.91 -13.03 20.20
C PRO A 261 -2.30 -13.70 20.27
N GLU A 262 -3.35 -12.94 20.60
CA GLU A 262 -4.73 -13.44 20.66
C GLU A 262 -5.31 -13.74 19.28
N ILE A 263 -4.98 -12.90 18.28
CA ILE A 263 -5.38 -13.11 16.89
C ILE A 263 -4.70 -14.38 16.35
N LEU A 264 -3.38 -14.51 16.54
CA LEU A 264 -2.60 -15.68 16.08
C LEU A 264 -2.98 -16.98 16.81
N ALA A 265 -3.56 -16.89 18.01
CA ALA A 265 -4.06 -18.06 18.72
C ALA A 265 -5.16 -18.83 17.97
N ARG A 266 -5.83 -18.19 17.00
CA ARG A 266 -6.86 -18.81 16.14
C ARG A 266 -6.30 -19.82 15.13
N TRP A 267 -4.99 -19.84 14.92
CA TRP A 267 -4.33 -20.70 13.91
C TRP A 267 -4.82 -22.16 13.82
N PRO A 268 -5.00 -22.91 14.94
CA PRO A 268 -5.38 -24.31 14.88
C PRO A 268 -6.71 -24.55 14.15
N ASP A 269 -7.68 -23.65 14.37
CA ASP A 269 -9.05 -23.77 13.89
C ASP A 269 -9.29 -23.01 12.56
N ALA A 270 -8.31 -22.22 12.13
CA ALA A 270 -8.42 -21.38 10.95
C ALA A 270 -8.40 -22.21 9.64
N PRO A 271 -9.35 -22.03 8.71
CA PRO A 271 -9.26 -22.56 7.35
C PRO A 271 -8.07 -21.93 6.57
N PRO A 272 -7.69 -22.49 5.40
CA PRO A 272 -6.51 -22.05 4.65
C PRO A 272 -6.49 -20.55 4.30
N CYS A 273 -7.63 -19.97 3.89
CA CYS A 273 -7.72 -18.53 3.59
C CYS A 273 -7.44 -17.64 4.81
N GLU A 274 -7.92 -18.02 6.01
CA GLU A 274 -7.64 -17.33 7.26
C GLU A 274 -6.17 -17.53 7.68
N ARG A 275 -5.61 -18.74 7.53
CA ARG A 275 -4.19 -19.02 7.81
C ARG A 275 -3.24 -18.17 6.99
N ALA A 276 -3.58 -17.88 5.73
CA ALA A 276 -2.80 -16.97 4.90
C ALA A 276 -2.75 -15.56 5.53
N LEU A 277 -3.89 -15.00 5.95
CA LEU A 277 -3.93 -13.69 6.62
C LEU A 277 -3.25 -13.69 8.00
N LEU A 278 -3.41 -14.76 8.78
CA LEU A 278 -2.68 -14.91 10.05
C LEU A 278 -1.17 -14.92 9.84
N THR A 279 -0.69 -15.54 8.76
CA THR A 279 0.73 -15.53 8.38
C THR A 279 1.20 -14.12 8.01
N VAL A 280 0.39 -13.34 7.29
CA VAL A 280 0.70 -11.93 6.97
C VAL A 280 0.72 -11.07 8.23
N LEU A 281 -0.30 -11.19 9.10
CA LEU A 281 -0.37 -10.49 10.38
C LEU A 281 0.83 -10.80 11.29
N ALA A 282 1.33 -12.04 11.26
CA ALA A 282 2.51 -12.44 12.03
C ALA A 282 3.78 -11.64 11.67
N ALA A 283 3.89 -11.10 10.46
CA ALA A 283 5.03 -10.26 10.05
C ALA A 283 5.12 -8.94 10.84
N LEU A 284 4.00 -8.46 11.39
CA LEU A 284 3.92 -7.22 12.17
C LEU A 284 4.70 -7.31 13.48
N SER A 285 4.75 -8.49 14.10
CA SER A 285 5.56 -8.73 15.31
C SER A 285 6.21 -10.13 15.27
N PRO A 286 7.51 -10.21 14.94
CA PRO A 286 8.27 -11.45 14.98
C PRO A 286 8.23 -12.14 16.35
N ASP A 287 8.15 -11.37 17.43
CA ASP A 287 8.09 -11.91 18.79
C ASP A 287 6.76 -12.62 19.06
N ALA A 288 5.64 -12.07 18.58
CA ALA A 288 4.34 -12.73 18.66
C ALA A 288 4.25 -13.96 17.73
N ALA A 289 5.00 -13.96 16.62
CA ALA A 289 5.02 -15.02 15.63
C ALA A 289 5.91 -16.21 16.03
N ALA A 290 6.90 -16.00 16.91
CA ALA A 290 8.02 -16.92 17.15
C ALA A 290 7.58 -18.37 17.43
N ASP A 291 6.56 -18.54 18.28
CA ASP A 291 6.08 -19.86 18.71
C ASP A 291 5.38 -20.65 17.58
N ARG A 292 4.84 -19.96 16.57
CA ARG A 292 4.05 -20.56 15.48
C ARG A 292 4.75 -20.55 14.13
N LEU A 293 5.98 -20.02 14.09
CA LEU A 293 6.75 -19.90 12.85
C LEU A 293 6.97 -21.25 12.13
N PRO A 294 7.20 -22.39 12.83
CA PRO A 294 7.24 -23.70 12.18
C PRO A 294 5.94 -24.05 11.45
N GLU A 295 4.78 -23.77 12.05
CA GLU A 295 3.47 -24.05 11.46
C GLU A 295 3.18 -23.14 10.27
N PHE A 296 3.53 -21.86 10.33
CA PHE A 296 3.39 -20.94 9.19
C PHE A 296 4.23 -21.40 7.99
N ARG A 297 5.47 -21.84 8.25
CA ARG A 297 6.35 -22.40 7.22
C ARG A 297 5.82 -23.70 6.63
N ALA A 298 5.27 -24.58 7.47
CA ALA A 298 4.65 -25.83 7.01
C ALA A 298 3.43 -25.54 6.15
N PHE A 299 2.56 -24.61 6.57
CA PHE A 299 1.41 -24.18 5.79
C PHE A 299 1.82 -23.62 4.42
N ARG A 300 2.79 -22.71 4.36
CA ARG A 300 3.27 -22.16 3.09
C ARG A 300 3.85 -23.22 2.15
N ARG A 301 4.54 -24.22 2.69
CA ARG A 301 5.21 -25.29 1.91
C ARG A 301 4.23 -26.35 1.41
N ASP A 302 3.35 -26.81 2.29
CA ASP A 302 2.58 -28.03 2.09
C ASP A 302 1.09 -27.74 1.83
N GLY A 303 0.61 -26.55 2.21
CA GLY A 303 -0.80 -26.16 2.15
C GLY A 303 -1.13 -25.03 1.17
N VAL A 304 -0.13 -24.46 0.49
CA VAL A 304 -0.32 -23.38 -0.49
C VAL A 304 0.37 -23.75 -1.81
N ASP A 305 -0.44 -23.96 -2.85
CA ASP A 305 0.05 -24.26 -4.19
C ASP A 305 0.63 -23.02 -4.88
N GLY A 306 1.74 -23.19 -5.60
CA GLY A 306 2.30 -22.15 -6.46
C GLY A 306 3.03 -21.01 -5.75
N PRO A 307 3.37 -19.93 -6.48
CA PRO A 307 4.02 -18.76 -5.91
C PRO A 307 3.04 -17.94 -5.06
N SER A 308 3.53 -17.42 -3.93
CA SER A 308 2.84 -16.43 -3.11
C SER A 308 3.86 -15.43 -2.55
N PRO A 309 4.24 -14.41 -3.34
CA PRO A 309 5.16 -13.36 -2.88
C PRO A 309 4.75 -12.74 -1.53
N ALA A 310 3.46 -12.57 -1.26
CA ALA A 310 2.97 -12.05 0.02
C ALA A 310 3.33 -12.98 1.19
N LEU A 311 3.05 -14.28 1.08
CA LEU A 311 3.35 -15.23 2.17
C LEU A 311 4.85 -15.48 2.32
N ASP A 312 5.60 -15.51 1.22
CA ASP A 312 7.06 -15.64 1.25
C ASP A 312 7.69 -14.44 1.96
N LEU A 313 7.24 -13.21 1.65
CA LEU A 313 7.70 -12.00 2.32
C LEU A 313 7.25 -11.94 3.79
N ALA A 314 6.02 -12.35 4.10
CA ALA A 314 5.52 -12.41 5.46
C ALA A 314 6.39 -13.32 6.35
N LEU A 315 6.74 -14.50 5.84
CA LEU A 315 7.61 -15.44 6.54
C LEU A 315 9.02 -14.91 6.73
N ALA A 316 9.60 -14.24 5.74
CA ALA A 316 10.92 -13.61 5.86
C ALA A 316 10.90 -12.55 6.98
N LEU A 317 9.89 -11.67 6.99
CA LEU A 317 9.73 -10.62 7.98
C LEU A 317 9.44 -11.17 9.39
N ALA A 318 8.57 -12.17 9.53
CA ALA A 318 8.29 -12.86 10.79
C ALA A 318 9.50 -13.63 11.32
N SER A 319 10.39 -14.09 10.43
CA SER A 319 11.65 -14.77 10.80
C SER A 319 12.79 -13.81 11.14
N ARG A 320 12.59 -12.49 11.02
CA ARG A 320 13.66 -11.48 11.07
C ARG A 320 14.78 -11.72 10.04
N ASP A 321 14.45 -12.32 8.89
CA ASP A 321 15.39 -12.55 7.80
C ASP A 321 15.36 -11.34 6.84
N GLU A 322 16.12 -10.30 7.18
CA GLU A 322 16.19 -9.07 6.38
C GLU A 322 16.75 -9.31 4.98
N GLY A 323 17.71 -10.24 4.83
CA GLY A 323 18.29 -10.59 3.54
C GLY A 323 17.26 -11.22 2.60
N ALA A 324 16.47 -12.17 3.11
CA ALA A 324 15.38 -12.76 2.35
C ALA A 324 14.28 -11.73 2.03
N ALA A 325 13.91 -10.88 2.99
CA ALA A 325 12.90 -9.84 2.76
C ALA A 325 13.34 -8.84 1.66
N SER A 326 14.59 -8.38 1.70
CA SER A 326 15.14 -7.50 0.65
C SER A 326 15.22 -8.20 -0.72
N GLY A 327 15.64 -9.47 -0.77
CA GLY A 327 15.63 -10.24 -2.01
C GLY A 327 14.23 -10.35 -2.62
N LEU A 328 13.25 -10.76 -1.81
CA LEU A 328 11.85 -10.93 -2.24
C LEU A 328 11.21 -9.62 -2.69
N THR A 329 11.46 -8.51 -1.99
CA THR A 329 10.93 -7.20 -2.39
C THR A 329 11.59 -6.66 -3.66
N LEU A 330 12.89 -6.91 -3.87
CA LEU A 330 13.58 -6.57 -5.12
C LEU A 330 13.08 -7.41 -6.30
N ASP A 331 12.87 -8.71 -6.10
CA ASP A 331 12.29 -9.59 -7.12
C ASP A 331 10.87 -9.10 -7.48
N ALA A 332 10.07 -8.74 -6.48
CA ALA A 332 8.74 -8.16 -6.68
C ALA A 332 8.76 -6.81 -7.41
N ALA A 333 9.74 -5.95 -7.09
CA ALA A 333 9.95 -4.69 -7.78
C ALA A 333 10.30 -4.85 -9.27
N GLY A 334 10.74 -6.04 -9.69
CA GLY A 334 11.02 -6.37 -11.09
C GLY A 334 9.77 -6.59 -11.95
N TRP A 335 8.61 -6.89 -11.35
CA TRP A 335 7.35 -7.13 -12.07
C TRP A 335 6.17 -6.27 -11.61
N ASP A 336 6.24 -5.64 -10.43
CA ASP A 336 5.24 -4.71 -9.91
C ASP A 336 5.85 -3.32 -9.64
N GLU A 337 5.43 -2.34 -10.43
CA GLU A 337 5.88 -0.97 -10.35
C GLU A 337 5.52 -0.31 -9.02
N GLN A 338 4.40 -0.70 -8.40
CA GLN A 338 3.98 -0.14 -7.12
C GLN A 338 4.81 -0.66 -5.95
N VAL A 339 5.44 -1.83 -6.10
CA VAL A 339 6.44 -2.34 -5.15
C VAL A 339 7.70 -1.50 -5.23
N ALA A 340 8.21 -1.26 -6.45
CA ALA A 340 9.39 -0.43 -6.63
C ALA A 340 9.21 0.99 -6.07
N GLU A 341 8.04 1.61 -6.27
CA GLU A 341 7.74 2.93 -5.70
C GLU A 341 7.75 2.96 -4.17
N ARG A 342 7.29 1.89 -3.52
CA ARG A 342 7.31 1.79 -2.05
C ARG A 342 8.74 1.61 -1.52
N LEU A 343 9.61 0.95 -2.27
CA LEU A 343 11.02 0.78 -1.90
C LEU A 343 11.83 2.07 -2.01
N ASP A 344 11.43 2.99 -2.91
CA ASP A 344 12.08 4.28 -3.11
C ASP A 344 11.78 5.32 -1.99
N GLY A 345 10.88 5.00 -1.05
CA GLY A 345 10.53 5.90 0.05
C GLY A 345 11.66 6.13 1.07
N ASP A 346 11.59 7.26 1.78
CA ASP A 346 12.55 7.63 2.83
C ASP A 346 12.29 6.95 4.19
N GLU A 347 11.24 6.13 4.28
CA GLU A 347 10.88 5.41 5.49
C GLU A 347 11.95 4.36 5.88
N PRO A 348 12.01 3.97 7.16
CA PRO A 348 12.83 2.84 7.59
C PRO A 348 12.60 1.60 6.72
N LEU A 349 13.65 0.84 6.45
CA LEU A 349 13.59 -0.31 5.53
C LEU A 349 12.49 -1.31 5.91
N ARG A 350 12.30 -1.55 7.21
CA ARG A 350 11.24 -2.42 7.72
C ARG A 350 9.84 -1.89 7.40
N ALA A 351 9.61 -0.58 7.54
CA ALA A 351 8.33 0.05 7.20
C ALA A 351 8.03 -0.11 5.70
N ARG A 352 9.04 0.11 4.84
CA ARG A 352 8.92 -0.13 3.39
C ARG A 352 8.59 -1.58 3.07
N HIS A 353 9.30 -2.55 3.67
CA HIS A 353 9.00 -3.97 3.48
C HIS A 353 7.58 -4.34 3.96
N LEU A 354 7.11 -3.78 5.08
CA LEU A 354 5.73 -3.97 5.54
C LEU A 354 4.71 -3.33 4.59
N GLY A 355 5.01 -2.16 4.03
CA GLY A 355 4.19 -1.52 2.99
C GLY A 355 4.11 -2.35 1.71
N VAL A 356 5.22 -2.98 1.30
CA VAL A 356 5.26 -3.94 0.19
C VAL A 356 4.46 -5.19 0.52
N LEU A 357 4.61 -5.75 1.72
CA LEU A 357 3.83 -6.89 2.18
C LEU A 357 2.33 -6.60 2.14
N PHE A 358 1.91 -5.44 2.64
CA PHE A 358 0.50 -5.03 2.60
C PHE A 358 -0.03 -4.94 1.17
N HIS A 359 0.75 -4.35 0.25
CA HIS A 359 0.39 -4.27 -1.17
C HIS A 359 0.23 -5.65 -1.81
N LEU A 360 1.21 -6.54 -1.61
CA LEU A 360 1.18 -7.90 -2.14
C LEU A 360 0.03 -8.71 -1.52
N ALA A 361 -0.18 -8.62 -0.20
CA ALA A 361 -1.28 -9.29 0.49
C ALA A 361 -2.64 -8.80 0.00
N ARG A 362 -2.81 -7.49 -0.27
CA ARG A 362 -4.04 -6.96 -0.87
C ARG A 362 -4.30 -7.54 -2.26
N ARG A 363 -3.24 -7.65 -3.07
CA ARG A 363 -3.32 -8.18 -4.44
C ARG A 363 -3.59 -9.69 -4.46
N GLU A 364 -3.04 -10.44 -3.51
CA GLU A 364 -3.10 -11.90 -3.44
C GLU A 364 -4.30 -12.43 -2.65
N LEU A 365 -4.60 -11.80 -1.51
CA LEU A 365 -5.50 -12.32 -0.48
C LEU A 365 -6.72 -11.41 -0.26
N GLY A 366 -6.75 -10.22 -0.85
CA GLY A 366 -7.91 -9.33 -0.78
C GLY A 366 -9.16 -9.96 -1.39
N SER A 367 -10.34 -9.48 -0.99
CA SER A 367 -11.56 -9.73 -1.75
C SER A 367 -11.49 -8.83 -2.98
N GLY A 368 -11.47 -9.43 -4.17
CA GLY A 368 -11.28 -8.73 -5.44
C GLY A 368 -12.33 -7.66 -5.71
#